data_AF-A0A2U1S748-F1
#
_entry.id   AF-A0A2U1S748-F1
#
_cell.length_a   1.000
_cell.length_b   1.000
_cell.length_c   1.000
_cell.angle_alpha   90.00
_cell.angle_beta   90.00
_cell.angle_gamma   90.00
#
_symmetry.space_group_name_H-M   'P 1'
#
loop_
_entity.id
_entity.type
_entity.pdbx_description
1 polymer ?
#
loop_
_entity_poly.entity_id
_entity_poly.type
_entity_poly.pdbx_seq_one_letter_code
_entity_poly.pdbx_strand_id
1 'polypeptide(L)'
;MEDYQENENIEETEEVLEETEYIDEDEEKLPFAKAEVVRLMKENLDDDKMIRERVKVEMNKFLGDVLKNVCKQLNEYPYTTIEYEMLKESTYPYTNIERINQEKERILLHLEAIKADCNALAMDVKKTLKLKDVVEEEDFTTDLIASNEDMEE
;
A
#
# COMPACT_ATOMS: atom_id res chain seq x y z
N MET A 1 35.69 17.87 -47.15
CA MET A 1 35.52 17.47 -45.74
C MET A 1 34.13 17.94 -45.39
N GLU A 2 33.23 16.97 -45.37
CA GLU A 2 31.82 17.14 -45.00
C GLU A 2 31.72 17.80 -43.63
N ASP A 3 30.73 18.66 -43.44
CA ASP A 3 29.81 18.44 -42.33
C ASP A 3 28.47 19.15 -42.55
N TYR A 4 27.44 18.37 -42.29
CA TYR A 4 26.03 18.63 -42.50
C TYR A 4 25.49 19.60 -41.44
N GLN A 5 24.67 20.56 -41.85
CA GLN A 5 23.72 21.25 -40.98
C GLN A 5 22.31 21.00 -41.51
N GLU A 6 21.78 19.84 -41.18
CA GLU A 6 20.34 19.54 -41.17
C GLU A 6 20.05 19.11 -39.74
N ASN A 7 19.18 19.85 -39.03
CA ASN A 7 18.35 19.41 -37.88
C ASN A 7 17.97 20.61 -36.99
N GLU A 8 16.98 21.38 -37.42
CA GLU A 8 16.11 22.19 -36.54
C GLU A 8 14.75 22.33 -37.26
N ASN A 9 13.95 21.25 -37.29
CA ASN A 9 12.49 21.33 -37.51
C ASN A 9 11.76 19.97 -37.42
N ILE A 10 11.98 19.20 -36.35
CA ILE A 10 11.24 17.93 -36.13
C ILE A 10 10.19 18.07 -35.01
N GLU A 11 10.28 19.07 -34.13
CA GLU A 11 9.38 19.20 -32.97
C GLU A 11 8.04 19.92 -33.26
N GLU A 12 7.97 20.81 -34.25
CA GLU A 12 6.71 21.53 -34.57
C GLU A 12 5.72 20.71 -35.42
N THR A 13 6.14 19.56 -35.96
CA THR A 13 5.28 18.72 -36.82
C THR A 13 4.35 17.79 -36.05
N GLU A 14 4.55 17.59 -34.74
CA GLU A 14 3.73 16.63 -33.97
C GLU A 14 2.47 17.25 -33.34
N GLU A 15 2.43 18.57 -33.12
CA GLU A 15 1.25 19.26 -32.55
C GLU A 15 0.08 19.42 -33.54
N VAL A 16 0.32 19.34 -34.85
CA VAL A 16 -0.73 19.49 -35.88
C VAL A 16 -1.29 18.13 -36.35
N LEU A 17 -0.76 17.01 -35.85
CA LEU A 17 -1.20 15.66 -36.25
C LEU A 17 -2.22 15.00 -35.29
N GLU A 18 -2.68 15.67 -34.24
CA GLU A 18 -3.62 15.08 -33.27
C GLU A 18 -5.10 15.06 -33.74
N GLU A 19 -5.38 15.28 -35.04
CA GLU A 19 -6.75 15.24 -35.60
C GLU A 19 -6.92 14.36 -36.85
N THR A 20 -5.95 13.48 -37.17
CA THR A 20 -6.20 12.36 -38.10
C THR A 20 -6.32 11.08 -37.30
N GLU A 21 -7.57 10.74 -36.93
CA GLU A 21 -7.97 9.40 -36.48
C GLU A 21 -7.59 8.39 -37.56
N TYR A 22 -6.40 7.78 -37.42
CA TYR A 22 -6.20 6.43 -37.88
C TYR A 22 -7.07 5.55 -36.99
N ILE A 23 -8.26 5.22 -37.48
CA ILE A 23 -9.09 4.15 -36.91
C ILE A 23 -8.31 2.86 -37.16
N ASP A 24 -7.45 2.51 -36.21
CA ASP A 24 -6.81 1.21 -36.18
C ASP A 24 -7.93 0.21 -35.82
N GLU A 25 -8.27 -0.67 -36.76
CA GLU A 25 -9.40 -1.62 -36.65
C GLU A 25 -9.22 -2.65 -35.50
N ASP A 26 -8.08 -2.59 -34.81
CA ASP A 26 -7.77 -3.32 -33.57
C ASP A 26 -8.02 -2.50 -32.28
N GLU A 27 -8.81 -1.42 -32.36
CA GLU A 27 -9.44 -0.80 -31.18
C GLU A 27 -10.34 -1.81 -30.46
N GLU A 28 -9.75 -2.56 -29.53
CA GLU A 28 -10.47 -3.19 -28.43
C GLU A 28 -11.42 -2.14 -27.84
N LYS A 29 -12.71 -2.30 -28.14
CA LYS A 29 -13.81 -1.42 -27.76
C LYS A 29 -13.63 -0.94 -26.32
N LEU A 30 -13.11 0.28 -26.16
CA LEU A 30 -12.78 0.82 -24.84
C LEU A 30 -14.07 0.97 -24.01
N PRO A 31 -14.03 0.67 -22.70
CA PRO A 31 -15.22 0.73 -21.85
C PRO A 31 -15.80 2.14 -21.71
N PHE A 32 -14.99 3.18 -21.91
CA PHE A 32 -15.41 4.58 -21.85
C PHE A 32 -14.96 5.37 -23.07
N ALA A 33 -15.65 6.49 -23.36
CA ALA A 33 -15.22 7.43 -24.38
C ALA A 33 -13.85 8.04 -24.02
N LYS A 34 -12.87 7.86 -24.91
CA LYS A 34 -11.48 8.30 -24.69
C LYS A 34 -11.37 9.81 -24.39
N ALA A 35 -12.13 10.64 -25.10
CA ALA A 35 -12.13 12.09 -24.91
C ALA A 35 -12.50 12.51 -23.47
N GLU A 36 -13.50 11.85 -22.87
CA GLU A 36 -13.96 12.18 -21.51
C GLU A 36 -12.93 11.79 -20.45
N VAL A 37 -12.29 10.64 -20.62
CA VAL A 37 -11.19 10.20 -19.73
C VAL A 37 -10.02 11.18 -19.81
N VAL A 38 -9.61 11.57 -21.02
CA VAL A 38 -8.51 12.54 -21.22
C VAL A 38 -8.84 13.90 -20.62
N ARG A 39 -10.09 14.37 -20.75
CA ARG A 39 -10.55 15.62 -20.14
C ARG A 39 -10.40 15.59 -18.62
N LEU A 40 -10.95 14.57 -17.97
CA LEU A 40 -10.83 14.40 -16.52
C LEU A 40 -9.38 14.28 -16.05
N MET A 41 -8.51 13.62 -16.84
CA MET A 41 -7.09 13.56 -16.54
C MET A 41 -6.43 14.94 -16.59
N LYS A 42 -6.68 15.73 -17.64
CA LYS A 42 -6.12 17.09 -17.77
C LYS A 42 -6.64 18.02 -16.67
N GLU A 43 -7.89 17.89 -16.24
CA GLU A 43 -8.46 18.68 -15.14
C GLU A 43 -7.79 18.43 -13.77
N ASN A 44 -7.12 17.29 -13.59
CA ASN A 44 -6.51 16.87 -12.31
C ASN A 44 -4.98 16.72 -12.37
N LEU A 45 -4.37 16.91 -13.54
CA LEU A 45 -2.92 16.95 -13.72
C LEU A 45 -2.45 18.40 -13.83
N ASP A 46 -1.16 18.62 -13.57
CA ASP A 46 -0.56 19.94 -13.78
C ASP A 46 -0.56 20.30 -15.29
N ASP A 47 -0.76 21.58 -15.61
CA ASP A 47 -0.96 22.07 -16.98
C ASP A 47 0.23 21.78 -17.94
N ASP A 48 1.43 21.56 -17.39
CA ASP A 48 2.65 21.25 -18.13
C ASP A 48 2.83 19.76 -18.47
N LYS A 49 1.92 18.89 -18.00
CA LYS A 49 2.04 17.44 -18.18
C LYS A 49 1.40 16.94 -19.47
N MET A 50 2.21 16.39 -20.36
CA MET A 50 1.74 15.66 -21.55
C MET A 50 1.39 14.19 -21.22
N ILE A 51 0.25 13.72 -21.74
CA ILE A 51 -0.24 12.35 -21.55
C ILE A 51 0.01 11.53 -22.82
N ARG A 52 0.87 10.50 -22.72
CA ARG A 52 1.14 9.58 -23.84
C ARG A 52 -0.07 8.72 -24.17
N GLU A 53 -0.22 8.34 -25.44
CA GLU A 53 -1.34 7.53 -25.95
C GLU A 53 -1.56 6.24 -25.15
N ARG A 54 -0.49 5.49 -24.86
CA ARG A 54 -0.56 4.27 -24.03
C ARG A 54 -1.20 4.50 -22.67
N VAL A 55 -0.92 5.64 -22.02
CA VAL A 55 -1.47 5.97 -20.71
C VAL A 55 -2.96 6.30 -20.82
N LYS A 56 -3.39 6.97 -21.90
CA LYS A 56 -4.82 7.24 -22.18
C LYS A 56 -5.60 5.91 -22.27
N VAL A 57 -5.07 4.94 -23.01
CA VAL A 57 -5.67 3.60 -23.18
C VAL A 57 -5.68 2.81 -21.86
N GLU A 58 -4.56 2.76 -21.15
CA GLU A 58 -4.44 2.00 -19.90
C GLU A 58 -5.33 2.56 -18.78
N MET A 59 -5.43 3.89 -18.67
CA MET A 59 -6.34 4.54 -17.74
C MET A 59 -7.80 4.17 -18.01
N ASN A 60 -8.19 4.14 -19.29
CA ASN A 60 -9.54 3.76 -19.69
C ASN A 60 -9.87 2.32 -19.28
N LYS A 61 -8.93 1.39 -19.53
CA LYS A 61 -9.04 -0.01 -19.08
C LYS A 61 -9.12 -0.13 -17.55
N PHE A 62 -8.28 0.61 -16.83
CA PHE A 62 -8.26 0.63 -15.36
C PHE A 62 -9.60 1.08 -14.77
N LEU A 63 -10.19 2.17 -15.28
CA LEU A 63 -11.52 2.60 -14.86
C LEU A 63 -12.57 1.50 -15.07
N GLY A 64 -12.45 0.75 -16.16
CA GLY A 64 -13.35 -0.36 -16.47
C GLY A 64 -13.22 -1.49 -15.44
N ASP A 65 -11.99 -1.80 -15.03
CA ASP A 65 -11.72 -2.83 -14.03
C ASP A 65 -12.15 -2.42 -12.62
N VAL A 66 -12.01 -1.14 -12.26
CA VAL A 66 -12.58 -0.59 -11.02
C VAL A 66 -14.10 -0.78 -11.00
N LEU A 67 -14.80 -0.43 -12.08
CA LEU A 67 -16.24 -0.63 -12.19
C LEU A 67 -16.63 -2.11 -12.07
N LYS A 68 -15.92 -3.01 -12.77
CA LYS A 68 -16.16 -4.46 -12.65
C LYS A 68 -15.99 -4.95 -11.21
N ASN A 69 -15.01 -4.44 -10.48
CA ASN A 69 -14.77 -4.82 -9.08
C ASN A 69 -15.89 -4.33 -8.17
N VAL A 70 -16.37 -3.10 -8.35
CA VAL A 70 -17.55 -2.59 -7.63
C VAL A 70 -18.78 -3.45 -7.95
N CYS A 71 -19.00 -3.81 -9.21
CA CYS A 71 -20.11 -4.70 -9.59
C CYS A 71 -20.00 -6.11 -8.97
N LYS A 72 -18.78 -6.66 -8.83
CA LYS A 72 -18.58 -7.94 -8.13
C LYS A 72 -18.97 -7.85 -6.65
N GLN A 73 -18.60 -6.77 -5.97
CA GLN A 73 -18.99 -6.53 -4.58
C GLN A 73 -20.51 -6.35 -4.45
N LEU A 74 -21.13 -5.62 -5.38
CA LEU A 74 -22.58 -5.45 -5.42
C LEU A 74 -23.33 -6.78 -5.62
N ASN A 75 -22.73 -7.76 -6.30
CA ASN A 75 -23.30 -9.09 -6.46
C ASN A 75 -23.23 -9.96 -5.19
N GLU A 76 -22.48 -9.56 -4.16
CA GLU A 76 -22.45 -10.28 -2.88
C GLU A 76 -23.75 -10.06 -2.07
N TYR A 77 -24.48 -8.99 -2.38
CA TYR A 77 -25.77 -8.72 -1.75
C TYR A 77 -26.86 -9.63 -2.34
N PRO A 78 -27.67 -10.32 -1.51
CA PRO A 78 -28.66 -11.31 -1.97
C PRO A 78 -29.95 -10.67 -2.52
N TYR A 79 -29.91 -9.41 -2.93
CA TYR A 79 -31.07 -8.63 -3.36
C TYR A 79 -31.05 -8.42 -4.87
N THR A 80 -32.22 -8.43 -5.50
CA THR A 80 -32.35 -8.21 -6.94
C THR A 80 -32.20 -6.75 -7.34
N THR A 81 -32.43 -5.83 -6.41
CA THR A 81 -32.35 -4.39 -6.61
C THR A 81 -31.15 -3.86 -5.83
N ILE A 82 -30.33 -3.05 -6.48
CA ILE A 82 -29.17 -2.41 -5.87
C ILE A 82 -29.61 -1.06 -5.30
N GLU A 83 -29.41 -0.87 -3.99
CA GLU A 83 -29.72 0.37 -3.29
C GLU A 83 -28.49 1.29 -3.14
N TYR A 84 -28.72 2.56 -2.83
CA TYR A 84 -27.66 3.56 -2.70
C TYR A 84 -26.67 3.20 -1.58
N GLU A 85 -27.16 2.63 -0.48
CA GLU A 85 -26.37 2.14 0.64
C GLU A 85 -25.37 1.07 0.19
N MET A 86 -25.77 0.14 -0.67
CA MET A 86 -24.91 -0.92 -1.21
C MET A 86 -23.80 -0.37 -2.10
N LEU A 87 -24.13 0.64 -2.94
CA LEU A 87 -23.15 1.34 -3.75
C LEU A 87 -22.17 2.14 -2.89
N LYS A 88 -22.66 2.83 -1.88
CA LYS A 88 -21.82 3.61 -0.95
C LYS A 88 -20.82 2.73 -0.22
N GLU A 89 -21.24 1.55 0.23
CA GLU A 89 -20.34 0.57 0.85
C GLU A 89 -19.32 0.03 -0.15
N SER A 90 -19.75 -0.34 -1.36
CA SER A 90 -18.86 -0.92 -2.38
C SER A 90 -17.85 0.10 -2.95
N THR A 91 -18.19 1.39 -2.96
CA THR A 91 -17.29 2.46 -3.41
C THR A 91 -16.43 3.04 -2.28
N TYR A 92 -16.69 2.66 -1.03
CA TYR A 92 -15.99 3.15 0.15
C TYR A 92 -14.46 2.97 0.10
N PRO A 93 -13.90 1.81 -0.35
CA PRO A 93 -12.46 1.62 -0.39
C PRO A 93 -11.74 2.57 -1.34
N TYR A 94 -12.40 2.93 -2.45
CA TYR A 94 -11.84 3.80 -3.48
C TYR A 94 -11.96 5.28 -3.11
N THR A 95 -13.06 5.67 -2.45
CA THR A 95 -13.30 7.06 -2.01
C THR A 95 -12.47 7.43 -0.78
N ASN A 96 -12.14 6.47 0.09
CA ASN A 96 -11.42 6.71 1.34
C ASN A 96 -10.02 6.08 1.38
N ILE A 97 -9.41 5.82 0.24
CA ILE A 97 -8.14 5.09 0.15
C ILE A 97 -7.03 5.76 0.98
N GLU A 98 -6.96 7.09 0.97
CA GLU A 98 -5.97 7.86 1.71
C GLU A 98 -6.15 7.71 3.23
N ARG A 99 -7.37 7.90 3.73
CA ARG A 99 -7.70 7.74 5.15
C ARG A 99 -7.44 6.31 5.63
N ILE A 100 -7.81 5.31 4.81
CA ILE A 100 -7.55 3.90 5.12
C ILE A 100 -6.04 3.63 5.24
N ASN A 101 -5.22 4.23 4.36
CA ASN A 101 -3.78 4.05 4.41
C ASN A 101 -3.14 4.74 5.64
N GLN A 102 -3.60 5.94 5.99
CA GLN A 102 -3.16 6.62 7.21
C GLN A 102 -3.55 5.83 8.48
N GLU A 103 -4.74 5.24 8.51
CA GLU A 103 -5.16 4.38 9.63
C GLU A 103 -4.32 3.10 9.70
N LYS A 104 -3.99 2.48 8.56
CA LYS A 104 -3.08 1.32 8.53
C LYS A 104 -1.71 1.65 9.11
N GLU A 105 -1.13 2.78 8.72
CA GLU A 105 0.17 3.23 9.24
C GLU A 105 0.11 3.47 10.76
N ARG A 106 -0.96 4.14 11.23
CA ARG A 106 -1.19 4.33 12.67
C ARG A 106 -1.29 3.01 13.42
N ILE A 107 -2.06 2.04 12.90
CA ILE A 107 -2.21 0.72 13.52
C ILE A 107 -0.87 0.00 13.58
N LEU A 108 -0.06 0.09 12.52
CA LEU A 108 1.24 -0.54 12.45
C LEU A 108 2.20 0.04 13.51
N LEU A 109 2.23 1.36 13.66
CA LEU A 109 2.99 2.02 14.74
C LEU A 109 2.54 1.56 16.14
N HIS A 110 1.23 1.44 16.37
CA HIS A 110 0.72 0.91 17.65
C HIS A 110 1.12 -0.55 17.89
N LEU A 111 1.10 -1.38 16.84
CA LEU A 111 1.54 -2.77 16.91
C LEU A 111 3.03 -2.89 17.26
N GLU A 112 3.87 -2.03 16.69
CA GLU A 112 5.29 -1.96 17.01
C GLU A 112 5.54 -1.53 18.46
N ALA A 113 4.79 -0.57 18.96
CA ALA A 113 4.85 -0.15 20.37
C ALA A 113 4.49 -1.31 21.32
N ILE A 114 3.37 -2.01 21.07
CA ILE A 114 2.96 -3.16 21.87
C ILE A 114 4.02 -4.27 21.82
N LYS A 115 4.61 -4.51 20.65
CA LYS A 115 5.69 -5.49 20.51
C LYS A 115 6.92 -5.10 21.33
N ALA A 116 7.29 -3.82 21.35
CA ALA A 116 8.38 -3.31 22.17
C ALA A 116 8.09 -3.50 23.67
N ASP A 117 6.86 -3.22 24.11
CA ASP A 117 6.41 -3.44 25.49
C ASP A 117 6.47 -4.92 25.88
N CYS A 118 5.98 -5.81 25.01
CA CYS A 118 6.08 -7.26 25.20
C CYS A 118 7.54 -7.74 25.28
N ASN A 119 8.44 -7.16 24.46
CA ASN A 119 9.86 -7.50 24.50
C ASN A 119 10.52 -7.03 25.81
N ALA A 120 10.19 -5.84 26.30
CA ALA A 120 10.67 -5.32 27.58
C ALA A 120 10.21 -6.24 28.73
N LEU A 121 8.90 -6.56 28.78
CA LEU A 121 8.34 -7.50 29.75
C LEU A 121 9.03 -8.87 29.70
N ALA A 122 9.30 -9.39 28.50
CA ALA A 122 9.99 -10.66 28.33
C ALA A 122 11.44 -10.62 28.85
N MET A 123 12.15 -9.50 28.69
CA MET A 123 13.50 -9.32 29.26
C MET A 123 13.45 -9.26 30.79
N ASP A 124 12.47 -8.55 31.35
CA ASP A 124 12.32 -8.40 32.80
C ASP A 124 12.03 -9.76 33.48
N VAL A 125 11.13 -10.56 32.90
CA VAL A 125 10.85 -11.92 33.38
C VAL A 125 12.08 -12.81 33.28
N LYS A 126 12.83 -12.75 32.17
CA LYS A 126 14.08 -13.52 32.06
C LYS A 126 15.11 -13.09 33.09
N LYS A 127 15.19 -11.80 33.43
CA LYS A 127 16.10 -11.27 34.45
C LYS A 127 15.71 -11.75 35.85
N THR A 128 14.42 -11.73 36.19
CA THR A 128 13.95 -12.21 37.51
C THR A 128 14.10 -13.72 37.68
N LEU A 129 13.91 -14.51 36.62
CA LEU A 129 14.20 -15.95 36.66
C LEU A 129 15.69 -16.22 36.93
N LYS A 130 16.60 -15.52 36.23
CA LYS A 130 18.05 -15.67 36.45
C LYS A 130 18.50 -15.28 37.86
N LEU A 131 17.89 -14.28 38.48
CA LEU A 131 18.20 -13.90 39.87
C LEU A 131 17.76 -14.97 40.86
N LYS A 132 16.64 -15.64 40.59
CA LYS A 132 16.12 -16.71 41.45
C LYS A 132 17.01 -17.96 41.42
N ASP A 133 17.54 -18.28 40.24
CA ASP A 133 18.48 -19.40 40.07
C ASP A 133 19.84 -19.14 40.76
N VAL A 134 20.27 -17.88 40.91
CA VAL A 134 21.55 -17.54 41.60
C VAL A 134 21.41 -17.56 43.12
N VAL A 135 20.23 -17.25 43.67
CA VAL A 135 20.01 -17.26 45.14
C VAL A 135 20.02 -18.68 45.70
N GLU A 136 19.63 -19.69 44.92
CA GLU A 136 19.67 -21.09 45.38
C GLU A 136 21.08 -21.70 45.44
N GLU A 137 22.09 -21.10 44.78
CA GLU A 137 23.47 -21.63 44.82
C GLU A 137 24.34 -21.03 45.95
N GLU A 138 24.04 -19.83 46.45
CA GLU A 138 24.84 -19.22 47.53
C GLU A 138 24.46 -19.73 48.93
N ASP A 139 23.18 -20.01 49.20
CA ASP A 139 22.72 -20.50 50.51
C ASP A 139 23.17 -21.95 50.81
N PHE A 140 23.46 -22.76 49.79
CA PHE A 140 23.93 -24.14 50.01
C PHE A 140 25.41 -24.22 50.45
N THR A 141 26.19 -23.17 50.21
CA THR A 141 27.62 -23.15 50.57
C THR A 141 27.86 -22.70 52.01
N THR A 142 26.98 -21.89 52.58
CA THR A 142 27.09 -21.42 53.97
C THR A 142 26.67 -22.48 54.99
N ASP A 143 25.66 -23.31 54.69
CA ASP A 143 25.20 -24.38 55.58
C ASP A 143 26.16 -25.58 55.65
N LEU A 144 26.97 -25.81 54.61
CA LEU A 144 28.01 -26.85 54.59
C LEU A 144 29.28 -26.48 55.38
N ILE A 145 29.53 -25.19 55.61
CA ILE A 145 30.68 -24.72 56.40
C ILE A 145 30.34 -24.76 57.90
N ALA A 146 29.12 -24.37 58.28
CA ALA A 146 28.68 -24.39 59.68
C ALA A 146 28.55 -25.81 60.27
N SER A 147 28.35 -26.83 59.43
CA SER A 147 28.20 -28.22 59.88
C SER A 147 29.52 -28.99 60.05
N ASN A 148 30.67 -28.39 59.67
CA ASN A 148 31.99 -29.00 59.85
C ASN A 148 32.77 -28.50 61.08
N GLU A 149 32.33 -27.44 61.76
CA GLU A 149 33.02 -26.92 62.95
C GLU A 149 32.59 -27.60 64.27
N ASP A 150 31.48 -28.34 64.30
CA ASP A 150 30.95 -29.02 65.50
C ASP A 150 31.42 -30.49 65.64
N MET A 151 32.46 -30.93 64.92
CA MET A 151 32.97 -32.31 64.98
C MET A 151 34.47 -32.43 65.31
N GLU A 152 35.03 -31.44 66.01
CA GLU A 152 36.35 -31.54 66.65
C GLU A 152 36.28 -31.06 68.11
N GLU A 153 35.70 -31.89 68.99
CA GLU A 153 36.06 -31.93 70.43
C GLU A 153 36.11 -33.39 70.94
#